data_AF-A0A545BLI3-F1
#
_entry.id   AF-A0A545BLI3-F1
#
_cell.length_a   1.000
_cell.length_b   1.000
_cell.length_c   1.000
_cell.angle_alpha   90.00
_cell.angle_beta   90.00
_cell.angle_gamma   90.00
#
_symmetry.space_group_name_H-M   'P 1'
#
loop_
_entity.id
_entity.type
_entity.pdbx_description
1 polymer ?
#
loop_
_entity_poly.entity_id
_entity_poly.type
_entity_poly.pdbx_seq_one_letter_code
_entity_poly.pdbx_strand_id
1 'polypeptide(L)'
;MENPSNANNEPRPMSAPSGPPPPPAYGAYQHPNGPYQQPGTFPPQPKRTLSRTVIIAIAAGAAVVLAAATVGLVFLFTPAKDGGTAATTYFQALVDGDAKKALSVSDPGVPENEAVLLQDNVYKEAGQHIDGFRILESKGEYVRAEVTQNGRTQENILMMTKSPDGEWKVGAKNFQKIRLSSNRPVKTFTVNGVDVAAPESGSSLTGSQLLLPAFPGEYKLGISGDKYTTVEEKKALVSIDRRISDTSETLKVLPSQLLLDETKALLQKKRDACIASAPATTTQSFSSGCSGFNLYQSRPTRNVKWTIDQEPTFTLSLSKDVWYIQSEDKGKATVSYEVNRGNEATPKWEPHVEVREARVSGEIQIVDGKATLKDN
;
A
#
# COMPACT_ATOMS: atom_id res chain seq x y z
N MET A 1 9.25 -25.83 -54.85
CA MET A 1 10.31 -26.05 -53.83
C MET A 1 9.61 -26.50 -52.57
N GLU A 2 9.31 -27.79 -52.51
CA GLU A 2 8.89 -28.50 -51.31
C GLU A 2 10.15 -28.87 -50.53
N ASN A 3 10.17 -28.62 -49.22
CA ASN A 3 11.08 -29.33 -48.31
C ASN A 3 10.30 -29.66 -47.03
N PRO A 4 10.27 -30.93 -46.58
CA PRO A 4 9.24 -31.45 -45.70
C PRO A 4 9.63 -31.37 -44.22
N SER A 5 8.57 -31.49 -43.41
CA SER A 5 8.60 -31.63 -41.96
C SER A 5 8.96 -33.06 -41.51
N ASN A 6 9.51 -33.11 -40.29
CA ASN A 6 9.37 -34.15 -39.27
C ASN A 6 9.99 -35.53 -39.52
N ALA A 7 11.17 -35.73 -38.92
CA ALA A 7 11.64 -37.02 -38.45
C ALA A 7 11.37 -37.17 -36.93
N ASN A 8 10.88 -38.35 -36.59
CA ASN A 8 10.51 -38.87 -35.27
C ASN A 8 11.57 -38.68 -34.18
N ASN A 9 11.12 -38.39 -32.96
CA ASN A 9 11.84 -38.78 -31.74
C ASN A 9 10.84 -39.14 -30.64
N GLU A 10 10.71 -40.44 -30.35
CA GLU A 10 9.98 -40.96 -29.19
C GLU A 10 10.75 -40.63 -27.89
N PRO A 11 10.07 -40.28 -26.79
CA PRO A 11 10.71 -40.13 -25.49
C PRO A 11 10.90 -41.49 -24.80
N ARG A 12 12.15 -41.80 -24.42
CA ARG A 12 12.46 -42.91 -23.51
C ARG A 12 12.01 -42.58 -22.08
N PRO A 13 11.47 -43.56 -21.30
CA PRO A 13 11.16 -43.36 -19.90
C PRO A 13 12.43 -43.36 -19.04
N MET A 14 12.60 -42.33 -18.20
CA MET A 14 13.64 -42.28 -17.16
C MET A 14 13.12 -42.90 -15.86
N SER A 15 13.90 -43.85 -15.34
CA SER A 15 13.69 -44.57 -14.09
C SER A 15 14.00 -43.71 -12.86
N ALA A 16 13.20 -43.85 -11.79
CA ALA A 16 13.37 -43.18 -10.51
C ALA A 16 14.45 -43.83 -9.62
N PRO A 17 15.15 -43.09 -8.71
CA PRO A 17 16.13 -43.66 -7.80
C PRO A 17 15.48 -44.29 -6.56
N SER A 18 15.99 -45.47 -6.19
CA SER A 18 15.66 -46.28 -5.02
C SER A 18 16.26 -45.73 -3.71
N GLY A 19 15.49 -45.80 -2.62
CA GLY A 19 15.91 -45.40 -1.27
C GLY A 19 16.82 -46.44 -0.56
N PRO A 20 17.51 -46.04 0.53
CA PRO A 20 18.47 -46.90 1.23
C PRO A 20 17.81 -47.96 2.13
N PRO A 21 18.48 -49.13 2.35
CA PRO A 21 17.93 -50.29 3.07
C PRO A 21 18.03 -50.19 4.61
N PRO A 22 17.23 -50.97 5.37
CA PRO A 22 17.23 -50.95 6.83
C PRO A 22 18.38 -51.76 7.45
N PRO A 23 18.87 -51.39 8.65
CA PRO A 23 19.92 -52.13 9.35
C PRO A 23 19.42 -53.40 10.09
N PRO A 24 20.32 -54.37 10.37
CA PRO A 24 19.99 -55.74 10.76
C PRO A 24 19.69 -55.95 12.25
N ALA A 25 18.95 -57.02 12.53
CA ALA A 25 18.58 -57.51 13.84
C ALA A 25 19.74 -58.24 14.54
N TYR A 26 20.00 -57.88 15.81
CA TYR A 26 20.88 -58.64 16.69
C TYR A 26 20.07 -59.31 17.81
N GLY A 27 20.29 -60.62 17.91
CA GLY A 27 19.65 -61.54 18.83
C GLY A 27 20.26 -61.57 20.24
N ALA A 28 19.57 -62.34 21.07
CA ALA A 28 19.72 -62.49 22.51
C ALA A 28 21.07 -63.05 22.98
N TYR A 29 21.57 -62.51 24.09
CA TYR A 29 22.41 -63.23 25.04
C TYR A 29 21.67 -63.42 26.37
N GLN A 30 21.76 -64.65 26.89
CA GLN A 30 21.08 -65.17 28.07
C GLN A 30 21.74 -64.70 29.38
N HIS A 31 20.91 -64.39 30.38
CA HIS A 31 21.30 -64.27 31.79
C HIS A 31 21.08 -65.62 32.50
N PRO A 32 21.86 -65.93 33.56
CA PRO A 32 21.37 -66.80 34.62
C PRO A 32 21.20 -66.06 35.96
N ASN A 33 19.95 -66.02 36.39
CA ASN A 33 19.41 -66.22 37.75
C ASN A 33 19.88 -65.37 38.94
N GLY A 34 18.97 -64.48 39.36
CA GLY A 34 18.74 -64.07 40.75
C GLY A 34 17.24 -63.71 40.93
N PRO A 35 16.57 -64.07 42.04
CA PRO A 35 15.11 -64.21 42.09
C PRO A 35 14.30 -62.92 42.32
N TYR A 36 13.06 -62.99 41.84
CA TYR A 36 11.99 -61.99 41.68
C TYR A 36 11.57 -61.16 42.90
N GLN A 37 11.30 -59.88 42.66
CA GLN A 37 10.17 -59.13 43.26
C GLN A 37 9.52 -58.22 42.20
N GLN A 38 8.19 -58.10 42.25
CA GLN A 38 7.30 -57.58 41.20
C GLN A 38 7.49 -56.10 40.84
N PRO A 39 7.30 -55.67 39.57
CA PRO A 39 7.20 -54.26 39.22
C PRO A 39 5.82 -53.69 39.54
N GLY A 40 5.80 -52.73 40.47
CA GLY A 40 4.72 -51.77 40.63
C GLY A 40 4.60 -50.84 39.43
N THR A 41 3.40 -50.32 39.22
CA THR A 41 3.05 -49.30 38.24
C THR A 41 3.96 -48.07 38.34
N PHE A 42 4.69 -47.74 37.27
CA PHE A 42 5.43 -46.48 37.17
C PHE A 42 4.58 -45.40 36.45
N PRO A 43 4.57 -44.16 36.97
CA PRO A 43 3.80 -43.03 36.44
C PRO A 43 4.38 -42.47 35.13
N PRO A 44 3.59 -41.70 34.35
CA PRO A 44 4.04 -41.10 33.09
C PRO A 44 5.22 -40.15 33.27
N GLN A 45 6.19 -40.19 32.34
CA GLN A 45 7.30 -39.25 32.31
C GLN A 45 6.77 -37.80 32.22
N PRO A 46 7.32 -36.87 33.02
CA PRO A 46 6.92 -35.48 32.95
C PRO A 46 7.41 -34.87 31.63
N LYS A 47 6.48 -34.34 30.82
CA LYS A 47 6.81 -33.34 29.80
C LYS A 47 7.51 -32.19 30.54
N ARG A 48 8.79 -31.97 30.27
CA ARG A 48 9.51 -30.79 30.75
C ARG A 48 8.85 -29.56 30.14
N THR A 49 7.86 -29.02 30.84
CA THR A 49 7.43 -27.65 30.63
C THR A 49 8.60 -26.78 31.09
N LEU A 50 9.18 -26.02 30.16
CA LEU A 50 10.17 -25.01 30.52
C LEU A 50 9.55 -24.15 31.63
N SER A 51 10.24 -24.03 32.75
CA SER A 51 9.74 -23.22 33.86
C SER A 51 9.54 -21.80 33.33
N ARG A 52 8.53 -21.11 33.87
CA ARG A 52 8.23 -19.71 33.52
C ARG A 52 9.50 -18.84 33.63
N THR A 53 10.41 -19.19 34.54
CA THR A 53 11.73 -18.56 34.72
C THR A 53 12.69 -18.79 33.54
N VAL A 54 12.68 -19.97 32.90
CA VAL A 54 13.49 -20.23 31.70
C VAL A 54 12.90 -19.54 30.47
N ILE A 55 11.57 -19.47 30.36
CA ILE A 55 10.92 -18.69 29.29
C ILE A 55 11.18 -17.20 29.49
N ILE A 56 11.13 -16.70 30.73
CA ILE A 56 11.51 -15.32 31.07
C ILE A 56 13.00 -15.09 30.85
N ALA A 57 13.88 -16.06 31.11
CA ALA A 57 15.31 -15.94 30.86
C ALA A 57 15.64 -15.98 29.36
N ILE A 58 14.90 -16.73 28.55
CA ILE A 58 15.02 -16.74 27.08
C ILE A 58 14.43 -15.46 26.50
N ALA A 59 13.30 -14.97 27.02
CA ALA A 59 12.71 -13.70 26.61
C ALA A 59 13.58 -12.51 27.03
N ALA A 60 14.16 -12.54 28.22
CA ALA A 60 15.13 -11.54 28.69
C ALA A 60 16.46 -11.66 27.94
N GLY A 61 16.91 -12.87 27.61
CA GLY A 61 18.09 -13.11 26.77
C GLY A 61 17.88 -12.63 25.34
N ALA A 62 16.71 -12.86 24.75
CA ALA A 62 16.32 -12.32 23.45
C ALA A 62 16.16 -10.80 23.50
N ALA A 63 15.60 -10.24 24.58
CA ALA A 63 15.53 -8.80 24.81
C ALA A 63 16.91 -8.17 25.02
N VAL A 64 17.88 -8.88 25.64
CA VAL A 64 19.26 -8.42 25.80
C VAL A 64 20.05 -8.56 24.49
N VAL A 65 19.78 -9.56 23.65
CA VAL A 65 20.38 -9.65 22.31
C VAL A 65 19.78 -8.63 21.36
N LEU A 66 18.47 -8.34 21.45
CA LEU A 66 17.83 -7.24 20.73
C LEU A 66 18.30 -5.88 21.27
N ALA A 67 18.49 -5.75 22.59
CA ALA A 67 19.04 -4.54 23.21
C ALA A 67 20.55 -4.38 22.89
N ALA A 68 21.31 -5.46 22.79
CA ALA A 68 22.72 -5.44 22.38
C ALA A 68 22.89 -5.22 20.87
N ALA A 69 21.87 -5.56 20.06
CA ALA A 69 21.80 -5.13 18.68
C ALA A 69 21.47 -3.62 18.55
N THR A 70 20.74 -3.03 19.53
CA THR A 70 20.50 -1.58 19.59
C THR A 70 21.61 -0.78 20.29
N VAL A 71 22.45 -1.41 21.13
CA VAL A 71 23.60 -0.73 21.75
C VAL A 71 24.80 -0.89 20.82
N GLY A 72 24.90 0.06 19.88
CA GLY A 72 26.00 0.19 18.94
C GLY A 72 27.35 0.07 19.62
N LEU A 73 28.15 -0.88 19.16
CA LEU A 73 29.48 -1.13 19.71
C LEU A 73 30.46 -0.09 19.12
N VAL A 74 30.43 1.12 19.70
CA VAL A 74 31.28 2.26 19.30
C VAL A 74 32.71 2.03 19.78
N PHE A 75 33.55 1.43 18.93
CA PHE A 75 35.00 1.48 19.12
C PHE A 75 35.53 2.82 18.59
N LEU A 76 35.88 3.71 19.52
CA LEU A 76 36.52 4.99 19.22
C LEU A 76 37.99 4.74 18.81
N PHE A 77 38.32 4.99 17.55
CA PHE A 77 39.70 5.23 17.13
C PHE A 77 40.03 6.72 17.19
N THR A 78 41.30 6.99 17.50
CA THR A 78 41.97 8.28 17.74
C THR A 78 41.54 9.45 16.82
N PRO A 79 41.58 10.70 17.32
CA PRO A 79 41.12 11.88 16.58
C PRO A 79 42.02 12.14 15.38
N ALA A 80 41.46 12.05 14.17
CA ALA A 80 42.20 12.26 12.94
C ALA A 80 41.72 13.52 12.20
N LYS A 81 42.66 14.13 11.47
CA LYS A 81 42.55 15.34 10.65
C LYS A 81 41.62 15.18 9.42
N ASP A 82 40.67 14.25 9.47
CA ASP A 82 39.81 13.78 8.38
C ASP A 82 38.33 13.69 8.84
N GLY A 83 37.43 13.29 7.94
CA GLY A 83 35.98 13.30 8.18
C GLY A 83 35.44 12.29 9.21
N GLY A 84 36.29 11.49 9.86
CA GLY A 84 35.87 10.36 10.69
C GLY A 84 35.02 10.76 11.90
N THR A 85 35.31 11.90 12.54
CA THR A 85 34.53 12.41 13.68
C THR A 85 33.11 12.82 13.25
N ALA A 86 32.99 13.49 12.10
CA ALA A 86 31.70 13.90 11.55
C ALA A 86 30.88 12.67 11.13
N ALA A 87 31.51 11.67 10.49
CA ALA A 87 30.84 10.42 10.13
C ALA A 87 30.37 9.61 11.34
N THR A 88 31.18 9.54 12.40
CA THR A 88 30.79 8.89 13.66
C THR A 88 29.58 9.59 14.28
N THR A 89 29.61 10.92 14.33
CA THR A 89 28.49 11.72 14.84
C THR A 89 27.24 11.52 13.99
N TYR A 90 27.39 11.49 12.67
CA TYR A 90 26.30 11.27 11.73
C TYR A 90 25.62 9.93 11.95
N PHE A 91 26.37 8.83 11.92
CA PHE A 91 25.78 7.50 12.11
C PHE A 91 25.19 7.33 13.51
N GLN A 92 25.85 7.82 14.56
CA GLN A 92 25.27 7.75 15.91
C GLN A 92 23.93 8.48 15.98
N ALA A 93 23.85 9.68 15.40
CA ALA A 93 22.60 10.43 15.35
C ALA A 93 21.49 9.70 14.57
N LEU A 94 21.83 8.95 13.52
CA LEU A 94 20.87 8.11 12.80
C LEU A 94 20.39 6.90 13.62
N VAL A 95 21.26 6.30 14.43
CA VAL A 95 20.87 5.24 15.39
C VAL A 95 19.92 5.81 16.44
N ASP A 96 20.21 7.01 16.94
CA ASP A 96 19.43 7.66 18.00
C ASP A 96 18.13 8.31 17.48
N GLY A 97 17.91 8.33 16.17
CA GLY A 97 16.78 9.03 15.54
C GLY A 97 16.85 10.56 15.67
N ASP A 98 18.03 11.13 15.93
CA ASP A 98 18.29 12.57 16.12
C ASP A 98 18.68 13.22 14.78
N ALA A 99 17.66 13.59 14.00
CA ALA A 99 17.81 14.16 12.68
C ALA A 99 18.56 15.50 12.72
N LYS A 100 18.29 16.34 13.73
CA LYS A 100 18.96 17.62 13.97
C LYS A 100 20.46 17.43 14.22
N LYS A 101 20.85 16.43 15.02
CA LYS A 101 22.26 16.12 15.23
C LYS A 101 22.92 15.58 13.96
N ALA A 102 22.25 14.72 13.20
CA ALA A 102 22.75 14.25 11.90
C ALA A 102 22.92 15.40 10.90
N LEU A 103 21.96 16.33 10.84
CA LEU A 103 22.02 17.55 10.03
C LEU A 103 23.16 18.49 10.45
N SER A 104 23.49 18.58 11.74
CA SER A 104 24.58 19.45 12.21
C SER A 104 25.96 19.09 11.62
N VAL A 105 26.14 17.84 11.19
CA VAL A 105 27.39 17.32 10.60
C VAL A 105 27.21 16.87 9.15
N SER A 106 26.17 17.35 8.47
CA SER A 106 25.90 17.02 7.08
C SER A 106 25.46 18.23 6.26
N ASP A 107 25.59 18.10 4.94
CA ASP A 107 25.14 19.07 3.96
C ASP A 107 24.36 18.31 2.88
N PRO A 108 23.01 18.27 2.97
CA PRO A 108 22.18 17.56 2.00
C PRO A 108 22.13 18.24 0.62
N GLY A 109 22.69 19.46 0.47
CA GLY A 109 22.74 20.18 -0.80
C GLY A 109 21.37 20.60 -1.34
N VAL A 110 20.37 20.75 -0.46
CA VAL A 110 19.03 21.25 -0.77
C VAL A 110 18.65 22.35 0.21
N PRO A 111 17.80 23.31 -0.19
CA PRO A 111 17.26 24.30 0.74
C PRO A 111 16.35 23.65 1.79
N GLU A 112 16.15 24.32 2.93
CA GLU A 112 15.45 23.77 4.11
C GLU A 112 14.02 23.30 3.80
N ASN A 113 13.32 23.98 2.89
CA ASN A 113 11.96 23.62 2.46
C ASN A 113 11.91 22.29 1.67
N GLU A 114 13.03 21.86 1.08
CA GLU A 114 13.16 20.55 0.41
C GLU A 114 13.72 19.48 1.36
N ALA A 115 14.26 19.88 2.52
CA ALA A 115 14.85 19.00 3.54
C ALA A 115 13.81 18.45 4.55
N VAL A 116 12.52 18.47 4.23
CA VAL A 116 11.44 18.13 5.18
C VAL A 116 11.59 16.74 5.82
N LEU A 117 12.07 15.75 5.08
CA LEU A 117 12.28 14.39 5.61
C LEU A 117 13.51 14.26 6.51
N LEU A 118 14.37 15.28 6.52
CA LEU A 118 15.55 15.35 7.37
C LEU A 118 15.24 16.05 8.70
N GLN A 119 14.02 16.54 8.91
CA GLN A 119 13.60 17.19 10.15
C GLN A 119 13.23 16.16 11.23
N ASP A 120 13.46 16.50 12.50
CA ASP A 120 13.23 15.61 13.65
C ASP A 120 11.79 15.10 13.73
N ASN A 121 10.81 15.97 13.50
CA ASN A 121 9.39 15.64 13.56
C ASN A 121 8.96 14.61 12.50
N VAL A 122 9.75 14.42 11.43
CA VAL A 122 9.51 13.40 10.41
C VAL A 122 10.38 12.18 10.66
N TYR A 123 11.70 12.36 10.83
CA TYR A 123 12.64 11.24 10.88
C TYR A 123 12.48 10.39 12.13
N LYS A 124 12.17 11.00 13.29
CA LYS A 124 11.99 10.26 14.54
C LYS A 124 10.85 9.24 14.48
N GLU A 125 9.81 9.54 13.70
CA GLU A 125 8.65 8.66 13.48
C GLU A 125 8.88 7.65 12.33
N ALA A 126 10.01 7.75 11.61
CA ALA A 126 10.36 6.75 10.60
C ALA A 126 10.63 5.40 11.28
N GLY A 127 10.21 4.31 10.62
CA GLY A 127 10.56 2.96 11.04
C GLY A 127 11.95 2.56 10.55
N GLN A 128 12.45 1.40 10.99
CA GLN A 128 13.66 0.78 10.42
C GLN A 128 14.84 1.75 10.27
N HIS A 129 15.13 2.54 11.30
CA HIS A 129 16.40 3.29 11.39
C HIS A 129 17.59 2.33 11.28
N ILE A 130 18.78 2.89 11.12
CA ILE A 130 19.98 2.06 11.24
C ILE A 130 20.10 1.56 12.69
N ASP A 131 20.46 0.29 12.85
CA ASP A 131 20.59 -0.35 14.16
C ASP A 131 21.97 -0.07 14.79
N GLY A 132 22.98 0.16 13.95
CA GLY A 132 24.34 0.38 14.42
C GLY A 132 25.34 0.55 13.28
N PHE A 133 26.57 0.89 13.64
CA PHE A 133 27.65 1.09 12.68
C PHE A 133 29.03 0.82 13.30
N ARG A 134 30.03 0.64 12.43
CA ARG A 134 31.45 0.53 12.78
C ARG A 134 32.29 1.22 11.71
N ILE A 135 33.03 2.26 12.09
CA ILE A 135 33.98 2.90 11.17
C ILE A 135 35.13 1.94 10.89
N LEU A 136 35.41 1.70 9.60
CA LEU A 136 36.51 0.86 9.14
C LEU A 136 37.75 1.68 8.80
N GLU A 137 37.53 2.80 8.10
CA GLU A 137 38.59 3.66 7.57
C GLU A 137 38.08 5.08 7.44
N SER A 138 38.94 6.06 7.74
CA SER A 138 38.70 7.47 7.45
C SER A 138 39.94 8.02 6.73
N LYS A 139 39.75 8.57 5.52
CA LYS A 139 40.85 9.05 4.70
C LYS A 139 40.39 10.17 3.77
N GLY A 140 40.84 11.40 4.07
CA GLY A 140 40.50 12.57 3.27
C GLY A 140 38.99 12.76 3.16
N GLU A 141 38.47 12.75 1.93
CA GLU A 141 37.04 12.94 1.61
C GLU A 141 36.19 11.67 1.71
N TYR A 142 36.74 10.55 2.20
CA TYR A 142 36.04 9.28 2.24
C TYR A 142 36.07 8.68 3.64
N VAL A 143 34.92 8.20 4.11
CA VAL A 143 34.80 7.37 5.31
C VAL A 143 34.10 6.08 4.95
N ARG A 144 34.74 4.95 5.26
CA ARG A 144 34.20 3.61 5.09
C ARG A 144 33.68 3.11 6.42
N ALA A 145 32.45 2.61 6.44
CA ALA A 145 31.83 2.06 7.64
C ALA A 145 31.03 0.80 7.31
N GLU A 146 31.00 -0.17 8.21
CA GLU A 146 29.92 -1.16 8.24
C GLU A 146 28.72 -0.52 8.92
N VAL A 147 27.55 -0.60 8.29
CA VAL A 147 26.30 -0.08 8.84
C VAL A 147 25.29 -1.21 8.86
N THR A 148 24.50 -1.30 9.91
CA THR A 148 23.43 -2.30 10.05
C THR A 148 22.08 -1.59 10.04
N GLN A 149 21.13 -2.12 9.27
CA GLN A 149 19.75 -1.64 9.26
C GLN A 149 18.82 -2.84 9.11
N ASN A 150 17.81 -2.93 9.98
CA ASN A 150 16.88 -4.05 10.03
C ASN A 150 17.61 -5.42 10.02
N GLY A 151 18.69 -5.52 10.80
CA GLY A 151 19.51 -6.73 10.93
C GLY A 151 20.38 -7.09 9.72
N ARG A 152 20.47 -6.23 8.70
CA ARG A 152 21.36 -6.42 7.54
C ARG A 152 22.56 -5.49 7.64
N THR A 153 23.77 -6.03 7.62
CA THR A 153 25.01 -5.25 7.63
C THR A 153 25.58 -5.08 6.22
N GLN A 154 25.97 -3.86 5.88
CA GLN A 154 26.54 -3.51 4.58
C GLN A 154 27.69 -2.50 4.75
N GLU A 155 28.77 -2.67 3.99
CA GLU A 155 29.80 -1.64 3.88
C GLU A 155 29.23 -0.43 3.11
N ASN A 156 29.29 0.74 3.74
CA ASN A 156 28.90 2.03 3.18
C ASN A 156 30.13 2.95 3.11
N ILE A 157 30.18 3.75 2.05
CA ILE A 157 31.22 4.77 1.84
C ILE A 157 30.54 6.12 1.86
N LEU A 158 30.83 6.91 2.89
CA LEU A 158 30.41 8.30 2.96
C LEU A 158 31.40 9.19 2.21
N MET A 159 30.85 10.00 1.30
CA MET A 159 31.54 11.12 0.66
C MET A 159 31.50 12.33 1.58
N MET A 160 32.64 12.72 2.14
CA MET A 160 32.76 13.88 3.01
C MET A 160 33.06 15.13 2.18
N THR A 161 32.52 16.27 2.60
CA THR A 161 32.85 17.59 2.08
C THR A 161 33.52 18.40 3.17
N LYS A 162 34.53 19.19 2.81
CA LYS A 162 35.18 20.13 3.71
C LYS A 162 34.68 21.53 3.42
N SER A 163 34.08 22.20 4.39
CA SER A 163 33.65 23.59 4.24
C SER A 163 34.87 24.53 4.24
N PRO A 164 34.71 25.79 3.77
CA PRO A 164 35.82 26.76 3.68
C PRO A 164 36.51 27.09 5.01
N ASP A 165 35.76 27.01 6.12
CA ASP A 165 36.24 27.14 7.51
C ASP A 165 36.99 25.89 8.02
N GLY A 166 37.02 24.82 7.22
CA GLY A 166 37.77 23.60 7.47
C GLY A 166 36.98 22.51 8.19
N GLU A 167 35.68 22.69 8.44
CA GLU A 167 34.83 21.65 9.03
C GLU A 167 34.51 20.54 8.02
N TRP A 168 34.47 19.28 8.49
CA TRP A 168 34.06 18.14 7.67
C TRP A 168 32.57 17.86 7.85
N LYS A 169 31.85 17.65 6.75
CA LYS A 169 30.44 17.30 6.73
C LYS A 169 30.18 16.11 5.80
N VAL A 170 29.13 15.36 6.08
CA VAL A 170 28.61 14.33 5.15
C VAL A 170 27.98 15.05 3.96
N GLY A 171 28.51 14.84 2.76
CA GLY A 171 28.08 15.58 1.57
C GLY A 171 26.77 15.09 0.95
N ALA A 172 26.18 15.92 0.09
CA ALA A 172 24.87 15.71 -0.53
C ALA A 172 24.72 14.39 -1.29
N LYS A 173 25.81 13.85 -1.87
CA LYS A 173 25.80 12.59 -2.64
C LYS A 173 25.44 11.36 -1.81
N ASN A 174 25.51 11.45 -0.48
CA ASN A 174 25.19 10.35 0.43
C ASN A 174 23.68 10.18 0.63
N PHE A 175 22.89 11.23 0.39
CA PHE A 175 21.45 11.23 0.60
C PHE A 175 20.73 10.58 -0.57
N GLN A 176 19.92 9.56 -0.26
CA GLN A 176 18.94 9.04 -1.20
C GLN A 176 17.72 9.95 -1.21
N LYS A 177 16.99 9.94 -2.33
CA LYS A 177 15.78 10.75 -2.49
C LYS A 177 14.56 9.86 -2.58
N ILE A 178 13.52 10.21 -1.82
CA ILE A 178 12.18 9.71 -2.02
C ILE A 178 11.53 10.54 -3.12
N ARG A 179 11.14 9.85 -4.18
CA ARG A 179 10.38 10.35 -5.32
C ARG A 179 8.91 10.08 -5.04
N LEU A 180 8.20 11.12 -4.62
CA LEU A 180 6.78 11.03 -4.29
C LEU A 180 5.94 11.73 -5.37
N SER A 181 4.90 11.06 -5.83
CA SER A 181 3.93 11.64 -6.75
C SER A 181 2.53 11.19 -6.41
N SER A 182 1.55 11.87 -6.99
CA SER A 182 0.15 11.45 -6.97
C SER A 182 -0.30 11.21 -8.41
N ASN A 183 -1.28 10.33 -8.60
CA ASN A 183 -1.92 10.13 -9.90
C ASN A 183 -2.66 11.39 -10.41
N ARG A 184 -2.78 12.45 -9.59
CA ARG A 184 -3.40 13.75 -9.90
C ARG A 184 -2.75 14.89 -9.10
N PRO A 185 -2.98 16.16 -9.46
CA PRO A 185 -2.58 17.29 -8.64
C PRO A 185 -3.18 17.19 -7.23
N VAL A 186 -2.36 17.43 -6.22
CA VAL A 186 -2.75 17.55 -4.81
C VAL A 186 -2.10 18.80 -4.24
N LYS A 187 -2.68 19.39 -3.20
CA LYS A 187 -2.08 20.55 -2.52
C LYS A 187 -1.01 20.13 -1.53
N THR A 188 -1.22 19.01 -0.85
CA THR A 188 -0.40 18.59 0.29
C THR A 188 -0.25 17.07 0.30
N PHE A 189 0.98 16.60 0.46
CA PHE A 189 1.32 15.23 0.81
C PHE A 189 1.51 15.11 2.31
N THR A 190 1.42 13.90 2.86
CA THR A 190 1.80 13.63 4.25
C THR A 190 2.97 12.67 4.29
N VAL A 191 3.94 12.93 5.17
CA VAL A 191 5.01 11.97 5.47
C VAL A 191 5.12 11.81 6.98
N ASN A 192 4.93 10.58 7.46
CA ASN A 192 4.80 10.26 8.89
C ASN A 192 3.78 11.17 9.61
N GLY A 193 2.71 11.55 8.93
CA GLY A 193 1.66 12.44 9.46
C GLY A 193 1.97 13.94 9.40
N VAL A 194 3.16 14.34 8.92
CA VAL A 194 3.53 15.74 8.71
C VAL A 194 3.15 16.18 7.30
N ASP A 195 2.46 17.31 7.20
CA ASP A 195 2.07 17.93 5.93
C ASP A 195 3.29 18.49 5.17
N VAL A 196 3.38 18.16 3.88
CA VAL A 196 4.40 18.63 2.93
C VAL A 196 3.70 19.23 1.73
N ALA A 197 3.93 20.52 1.47
CA ALA A 197 3.33 21.20 0.32
C ALA A 197 3.77 20.53 -0.99
N ALA A 198 2.81 20.26 -1.86
CA ALA A 198 3.11 19.83 -3.21
C ALA A 198 3.71 21.00 -4.01
N PRO A 199 4.62 20.74 -4.97
CA PRO A 199 5.15 21.79 -5.81
C PRO A 199 4.02 22.39 -6.65
N GLU A 200 4.01 23.72 -6.75
CA GLU A 200 3.16 24.50 -7.64
C GLU A 200 3.17 23.84 -9.02
N SER A 201 2.01 23.40 -9.50
CA SER A 201 1.90 22.66 -10.75
C SER A 201 2.20 23.57 -11.93
N GLY A 202 3.45 23.60 -12.39
CA GLY A 202 3.80 24.17 -13.69
C GLY A 202 3.24 23.30 -14.80
N SER A 203 2.02 23.60 -15.28
CA SER A 203 1.37 23.19 -16.54
C SER A 203 1.58 21.75 -17.10
N SER A 204 2.02 20.80 -16.30
CA SER A 204 2.31 19.42 -16.71
C SER A 204 1.17 18.51 -16.27
N LEU A 205 0.53 17.86 -17.25
CA LEU A 205 -0.57 16.91 -17.09
C LEU A 205 -0.12 15.56 -16.46
N THR A 206 1.10 15.50 -15.90
CA THR A 206 1.62 14.36 -15.14
C THR A 206 2.21 14.86 -13.82
N GLY A 207 1.48 14.58 -12.73
CA GLY A 207 1.82 14.61 -11.30
C GLY A 207 2.94 15.54 -10.81
N SER A 208 2.61 16.47 -9.91
CA SER A 208 3.56 17.12 -9.01
C SER A 208 4.47 16.06 -8.37
N GLN A 209 5.76 16.08 -8.74
CA GLN A 209 6.75 15.13 -8.24
C GLN A 209 7.64 15.82 -7.22
N LEU A 210 7.61 15.31 -5.98
CA LEU A 210 8.53 15.70 -4.93
C LEU A 210 9.76 14.81 -4.96
N LEU A 211 10.93 15.42 -4.81
CA LEU A 211 12.23 14.74 -4.70
C LEU A 211 12.85 15.15 -3.37
N LEU A 212 12.63 14.34 -2.34
CA LEU A 212 12.95 14.68 -0.97
C LEU A 212 14.16 13.87 -0.51
N PRO A 213 15.32 14.48 -0.18
CA PRO A 213 16.41 13.75 0.45
C PRO A 213 15.96 13.22 1.80
N ALA A 214 16.38 12.00 2.11
CA ALA A 214 15.95 11.29 3.31
C ALA A 214 17.13 10.54 3.95
N PHE A 215 17.11 10.45 5.27
CA PHE A 215 17.97 9.54 6.02
C PHE A 215 17.48 8.08 5.85
N PRO A 216 18.34 7.07 6.09
CA PRO A 216 17.91 5.69 6.09
C PRO A 216 16.78 5.44 7.10
N GLY A 217 15.70 4.83 6.63
CA GLY A 217 14.46 4.61 7.37
C GLY A 217 13.29 4.23 6.46
N GLU A 218 12.21 3.74 7.06
CA GLU A 218 10.91 3.47 6.44
C GLU A 218 9.96 4.63 6.74
N TYR A 219 9.46 5.28 5.69
CA TYR A 219 8.59 6.45 5.80
C TYR A 219 7.18 6.08 5.36
N LYS A 220 6.17 6.47 6.15
CA LYS A 220 4.76 6.38 5.77
C LYS A 220 4.41 7.59 4.91
N LEU A 221 3.88 7.33 3.73
CA LEU A 221 3.58 8.31 2.70
C LEU A 221 2.07 8.37 2.49
N GLY A 222 1.53 9.57 2.40
CA GLY A 222 0.11 9.83 2.18
C GLY A 222 -0.15 11.14 1.44
N ILE A 223 -1.44 11.45 1.30
CA ILE A 223 -1.98 12.70 0.78
C ILE A 223 -2.86 13.25 1.90
N SER A 224 -2.87 14.57 2.13
CA SER A 224 -3.83 15.13 3.08
C SER A 224 -5.22 15.05 2.45
N GLY A 225 -6.09 14.20 2.99
CA GLY A 225 -7.45 14.02 2.50
C GLY A 225 -8.38 15.14 2.96
N ASP A 226 -9.50 15.29 2.26
CA ASP A 226 -10.68 16.00 2.75
C ASP A 226 -11.76 15.00 3.17
N LYS A 227 -12.92 15.48 3.64
CA LYS A 227 -14.01 14.58 4.05
C LYS A 227 -14.55 13.66 2.93
N TYR A 228 -14.25 13.96 1.66
CA TYR A 228 -14.74 13.21 0.51
C TYR A 228 -13.69 12.28 -0.10
N THR A 229 -12.43 12.40 0.31
CA THR A 229 -11.32 11.63 -0.21
C THR A 229 -10.69 10.78 0.88
N THR A 230 -10.27 9.58 0.51
CA THR A 230 -9.42 8.72 1.33
C THR A 230 -8.09 8.52 0.65
N VAL A 231 -7.12 8.10 1.45
CA VAL A 231 -5.70 8.11 1.12
C VAL A 231 -5.22 6.68 1.06
N GLU A 232 -4.53 6.32 -0.02
CA GLU A 232 -3.70 5.12 -0.04
C GLU A 232 -2.43 5.43 0.78
N GLU A 233 -2.30 4.87 1.99
CA GLU A 233 -1.04 4.94 2.73
C GLU A 233 -0.06 3.95 2.11
N LYS A 234 1.12 4.44 1.75
CA LYS A 234 2.23 3.60 1.27
C LYS A 234 3.46 3.78 2.14
N LYS A 235 4.43 2.91 1.96
CA LYS A 235 5.70 2.96 2.67
C LYS A 235 6.85 3.06 1.68
N ALA A 236 7.80 3.95 1.94
CA ALA A 236 9.06 3.99 1.20
C ALA A 236 10.20 3.62 2.12
N LEU A 237 11.04 2.68 1.69
CA LEU A 237 12.24 2.27 2.42
C LEU A 237 13.48 2.92 1.81
N VAL A 238 14.13 3.77 2.60
CA VAL A 238 15.48 4.25 2.32
C VAL A 238 16.46 3.29 3.01
N SER A 239 17.03 2.36 2.24
CA SER A 239 17.95 1.34 2.76
C SER A 239 19.41 1.80 2.67
N ILE A 240 20.24 1.40 3.62
CA ILE A 240 21.70 1.53 3.53
C ILE A 240 22.28 0.75 2.33
N ASP A 241 21.59 -0.30 1.87
CA ASP A 241 21.87 -0.94 0.58
C ASP A 241 20.95 -0.35 -0.48
N ARG A 242 21.50 0.61 -1.25
CA ARG A 242 20.77 1.35 -2.29
C ARG A 242 20.11 0.45 -3.35
N ARG A 243 20.54 -0.81 -3.50
CA ARG A 243 19.97 -1.74 -4.48
C ARG A 243 18.61 -2.29 -4.07
N ILE A 244 18.29 -2.24 -2.78
CA ILE A 244 17.01 -2.71 -2.23
C ILE A 244 16.14 -1.57 -1.68
N SER A 245 16.60 -0.33 -1.81
CA SER A 245 15.79 0.84 -1.51
C SER A 245 14.57 0.89 -2.42
N ASP A 246 13.41 1.17 -1.83
CA ASP A 246 12.16 1.41 -2.54
C ASP A 246 11.69 2.83 -2.23
N THR A 247 12.15 3.77 -3.05
CA THR A 247 12.02 5.21 -2.78
C THR A 247 11.20 5.92 -3.84
N SER A 248 10.42 5.21 -4.65
CA SER A 248 9.59 5.82 -5.68
C SER A 248 8.15 5.39 -5.52
N GLU A 249 7.29 6.32 -5.14
CA GLU A 249 5.88 6.03 -4.90
C GLU A 249 4.93 6.96 -5.64
N THR A 250 3.85 6.35 -6.12
CA THR A 250 2.69 7.04 -6.68
C THR A 250 1.48 6.72 -5.82
N LEU A 251 0.95 7.74 -5.16
CA LEU A 251 -0.25 7.65 -4.34
C LEU A 251 -1.51 7.86 -5.17
N LYS A 252 -2.59 7.19 -4.79
CA LYS A 252 -3.91 7.36 -5.42
C LYS A 252 -4.87 8.09 -4.49
N VAL A 253 -5.56 9.07 -5.05
CA VAL A 253 -6.74 9.66 -4.43
C VAL A 253 -7.94 8.73 -4.64
N LEU A 254 -8.55 8.27 -3.55
CA LEU A 254 -9.68 7.36 -3.54
C LEU A 254 -10.92 8.05 -2.96
N PRO A 255 -12.16 7.63 -3.31
CA PRO A 255 -13.36 8.18 -2.71
C PRO A 255 -13.49 7.70 -1.26
N SER A 256 -13.85 8.61 -0.36
CA SER A 256 -14.21 8.25 1.01
C SER A 256 -15.55 7.48 1.05
N GLN A 257 -15.81 6.77 2.15
CA GLN A 257 -17.11 6.15 2.39
C GLN A 257 -18.25 7.19 2.43
N LEU A 258 -17.99 8.39 2.98
CA LEU A 258 -18.96 9.48 3.00
C LEU A 258 -19.39 9.88 1.58
N LEU A 259 -18.44 10.02 0.65
CA LEU A 259 -18.75 10.36 -0.73
C LEU A 259 -19.57 9.27 -1.42
N LEU A 260 -19.25 7.99 -1.18
CA LEU A 260 -20.00 6.85 -1.71
C LEU A 260 -21.45 6.85 -1.20
N ASP A 261 -21.64 7.07 0.10
CA ASP A 261 -22.97 7.09 0.73
C ASP A 261 -23.81 8.29 0.24
N GLU A 262 -23.22 9.49 0.17
CA GLU A 262 -23.90 10.67 -0.37
C GLU A 262 -24.25 10.49 -1.85
N THR A 263 -23.36 9.90 -2.65
CA THR A 263 -23.62 9.57 -4.07
C THR A 263 -24.80 8.62 -4.19
N LYS A 264 -24.85 7.57 -3.36
CA LYS A 264 -25.96 6.62 -3.34
C LYS A 264 -27.29 7.32 -3.03
N ALA A 265 -27.31 8.22 -2.04
CA ALA A 265 -28.50 8.99 -1.69
C ALA A 265 -28.95 9.93 -2.82
N LEU A 266 -28.01 10.58 -3.51
CA LEU A 266 -28.30 11.43 -4.67
C LEU A 266 -28.89 10.64 -5.84
N LEU A 267 -28.31 9.47 -6.15
CA LEU A 267 -28.82 8.57 -7.18
C LEU A 267 -30.21 8.04 -6.82
N GLN A 268 -30.44 7.67 -5.57
CA GLN A 268 -31.76 7.25 -5.08
C GLN A 268 -32.79 8.38 -5.22
N LYS A 269 -32.46 9.60 -4.80
CA LYS A 269 -33.34 10.75 -4.93
C LYS A 269 -33.67 11.06 -6.39
N LYS A 270 -32.68 11.03 -7.28
CA LYS A 270 -32.88 11.25 -8.73
C LYS A 270 -33.80 10.18 -9.31
N ARG A 271 -33.58 8.91 -8.95
CA ARG A 271 -34.46 7.81 -9.33
C ARG A 271 -35.89 8.00 -8.83
N ASP A 272 -36.08 8.31 -7.56
CA ASP A 272 -37.43 8.43 -6.98
C ASP A 272 -38.19 9.57 -7.68
N ALA A 273 -37.49 10.66 -8.01
CA ALA A 273 -38.02 11.72 -8.87
C ALA A 273 -38.36 11.20 -10.28
N CYS A 274 -37.49 10.39 -10.90
CA CYS A 274 -37.73 9.77 -12.20
C CYS A 274 -38.95 8.84 -12.23
N ILE A 275 -39.15 8.03 -11.18
CA ILE A 275 -40.30 7.14 -11.04
C ILE A 275 -41.58 7.96 -10.82
N ALA A 276 -41.51 9.01 -10.00
CA ALA A 276 -42.65 9.91 -9.76
C ALA A 276 -43.02 10.74 -10.99
N SER A 277 -42.02 11.16 -11.77
CA SER A 277 -42.21 11.89 -13.04
C SER A 277 -42.38 10.96 -14.23
N ALA A 278 -42.39 9.64 -14.04
CA ALA A 278 -42.46 8.69 -15.12
C ALA A 278 -43.76 8.94 -15.91
N PRO A 279 -43.64 9.32 -17.19
CA PRO A 279 -44.80 9.67 -17.99
C PRO A 279 -45.63 8.41 -18.25
N ALA A 280 -46.94 8.58 -18.41
CA ALA A 280 -47.85 7.46 -18.67
C ALA A 280 -47.52 6.69 -19.97
N THR A 281 -46.60 7.18 -20.81
CA THR A 281 -46.23 6.63 -22.11
C THR A 281 -44.71 6.64 -22.33
N THR A 282 -44.23 5.75 -23.22
CA THR A 282 -42.80 5.47 -23.51
C THR A 282 -41.98 6.63 -24.09
N THR A 283 -42.62 7.63 -24.71
CA THR A 283 -41.94 8.65 -25.51
C THR A 283 -41.29 9.77 -24.69
N GLN A 284 -41.67 9.94 -23.42
CA GLN A 284 -41.23 11.06 -22.57
C GLN A 284 -40.11 10.69 -21.58
N SER A 285 -39.73 9.42 -21.46
CA SER A 285 -38.70 8.98 -20.48
C SER A 285 -37.26 9.35 -20.86
N PHE A 286 -37.01 9.77 -22.10
CA PHE A 286 -35.66 10.07 -22.60
C PHE A 286 -35.19 11.49 -22.26
N SER A 287 -36.11 12.43 -21.99
CA SER A 287 -35.79 13.87 -21.87
C SER A 287 -35.59 14.38 -20.44
N SER A 288 -35.69 13.54 -19.40
CA SER A 288 -35.65 13.95 -17.99
C SER A 288 -34.38 13.54 -17.21
N GLY A 289 -33.34 13.03 -17.88
CA GLY A 289 -32.12 12.57 -17.21
C GLY A 289 -32.29 11.29 -16.40
N CYS A 290 -33.28 10.46 -16.76
CA CYS A 290 -33.63 9.18 -16.13
C CYS A 290 -33.05 8.00 -16.92
N SER A 291 -31.75 8.06 -17.22
CA SER A 291 -31.05 7.01 -17.94
C SER A 291 -31.22 5.66 -17.23
N GLY A 292 -31.65 4.63 -17.97
CA GLY A 292 -31.95 3.30 -17.43
C GLY A 292 -33.43 3.00 -17.16
N PHE A 293 -34.32 4.01 -17.19
CA PHE A 293 -35.78 3.84 -17.11
C PHE A 293 -36.45 4.00 -18.48
N ASN A 294 -35.94 3.29 -19.49
CA ASN A 294 -36.47 3.32 -20.84
C ASN A 294 -37.34 2.09 -21.12
N LEU A 295 -38.45 2.32 -21.81
CA LEU A 295 -39.34 1.25 -22.26
C LEU A 295 -39.53 1.38 -23.76
N TYR A 296 -39.12 0.35 -24.50
CA TYR A 296 -39.26 0.32 -25.95
C TYR A 296 -40.53 -0.46 -26.30
N GLN A 297 -41.63 0.28 -26.51
CA GLN A 297 -42.89 -0.29 -26.98
C GLN A 297 -43.44 0.58 -28.11
N SER A 298 -43.70 -0.05 -29.26
CA SER A 298 -44.19 0.63 -30.47
C SER A 298 -45.70 0.89 -30.45
N ARG A 299 -46.43 0.15 -29.61
CA ARG A 299 -47.87 0.35 -29.37
C ARG A 299 -48.10 1.35 -28.22
N PRO A 300 -49.25 2.05 -28.20
CA PRO A 300 -49.62 2.88 -27.06
C PRO A 300 -49.55 2.11 -25.75
N THR A 301 -48.99 2.75 -24.72
CA THR A 301 -48.83 2.20 -23.37
C THR A 301 -49.53 3.07 -22.35
N ARG A 302 -49.89 2.49 -21.20
CA ARG A 302 -50.38 3.24 -20.02
C ARG A 302 -50.03 2.53 -18.72
N ASN A 303 -50.26 3.19 -17.59
CA ASN A 303 -50.09 2.62 -16.25
C ASN A 303 -48.68 2.06 -15.99
N VAL A 304 -47.65 2.74 -16.53
CA VAL A 304 -46.24 2.35 -16.37
C VAL A 304 -45.81 2.52 -14.90
N LYS A 305 -45.32 1.45 -14.29
CA LYS A 305 -44.79 1.44 -12.92
C LYS A 305 -43.47 0.68 -12.87
N TRP A 306 -42.46 1.32 -12.29
CA TRP A 306 -41.13 0.75 -12.10
C TRP A 306 -40.92 0.35 -10.65
N THR A 307 -40.26 -0.78 -10.44
CA THR A 307 -39.77 -1.26 -9.14
C THR A 307 -38.31 -1.64 -9.30
N ILE A 308 -37.46 -1.25 -8.35
CA ILE A 308 -36.06 -1.71 -8.30
C ILE A 308 -36.01 -2.97 -7.46
N ASP A 309 -35.70 -4.09 -8.10
CA ASP A 309 -35.60 -5.39 -7.45
C ASP A 309 -34.21 -5.61 -6.86
N GLN A 310 -33.19 -5.03 -7.51
CA GLN A 310 -31.80 -5.10 -7.08
C GLN A 310 -31.09 -3.81 -7.48
N GLU A 311 -30.44 -3.15 -6.51
CA GLU A 311 -29.65 -1.95 -6.76
C GLU A 311 -28.38 -2.28 -7.57
N PRO A 312 -28.01 -1.47 -8.58
CA PRO A 312 -26.70 -1.56 -9.20
C PRO A 312 -25.61 -1.11 -8.21
N THR A 313 -24.41 -1.66 -8.35
CA THR A 313 -23.21 -1.20 -7.64
C THR A 313 -22.41 -0.25 -8.52
N PHE A 314 -21.59 0.59 -7.88
CA PHE A 314 -20.76 1.56 -8.58
C PHE A 314 -19.46 1.80 -7.86
N THR A 315 -18.48 2.26 -8.63
CA THR A 315 -17.26 2.90 -8.11
C THR A 315 -17.23 4.36 -8.52
N LEU A 316 -16.40 5.14 -7.83
CA LEU A 316 -16.12 6.51 -8.18
C LEU A 316 -14.68 6.64 -8.65
N SER A 317 -14.49 7.25 -9.81
CA SER A 317 -13.17 7.64 -10.30
C SER A 317 -13.10 9.16 -10.42
N LEU A 318 -12.11 9.78 -9.79
CA LEU A 318 -11.89 11.22 -9.92
C LEU A 318 -11.35 11.55 -11.32
N SER A 319 -11.53 12.74 -11.85
CA SER A 319 -10.78 13.31 -12.97
C SER A 319 -11.04 14.81 -13.07
N LYS A 320 -9.99 15.63 -13.09
CA LYS A 320 -10.07 17.11 -13.11
C LYS A 320 -11.12 17.65 -12.13
N ASP A 321 -11.07 17.17 -10.89
CA ASP A 321 -11.98 17.52 -9.78
C ASP A 321 -13.44 17.07 -9.90
N VAL A 322 -13.75 16.23 -10.89
CA VAL A 322 -15.07 15.61 -11.07
C VAL A 322 -14.98 14.12 -10.74
N TRP A 323 -15.88 13.63 -9.90
CA TRP A 323 -16.02 12.21 -9.61
C TRP A 323 -16.99 11.58 -10.61
N TYR A 324 -16.52 10.62 -11.39
CA TYR A 324 -17.30 9.87 -12.36
C TYR A 324 -17.85 8.61 -11.71
N ILE A 325 -19.17 8.44 -11.80
CA ILE A 325 -19.87 7.23 -11.37
C ILE A 325 -19.70 6.18 -12.46
N GLN A 326 -19.03 5.09 -12.11
CA GLN A 326 -18.82 3.94 -12.98
C GLN A 326 -19.64 2.76 -12.48
N SER A 327 -20.55 2.27 -13.31
CA SER A 327 -21.32 1.06 -13.01
C SER A 327 -20.37 -0.14 -12.87
N GLU A 328 -20.47 -0.87 -11.76
CA GLU A 328 -19.77 -2.15 -11.56
C GLU A 328 -20.70 -3.31 -11.92
N ASP A 329 -21.65 -3.63 -11.02
CA ASP A 329 -22.65 -4.65 -11.24
C ASP A 329 -23.97 -4.03 -11.65
N LYS A 330 -24.62 -4.70 -12.60
CA LYS A 330 -25.96 -4.31 -13.05
C LYS A 330 -26.97 -4.64 -11.97
N GLY A 331 -27.85 -3.68 -11.71
CA GLY A 331 -29.06 -3.90 -10.93
C GLY A 331 -30.17 -4.54 -11.77
N LYS A 332 -31.32 -4.75 -11.13
CA LYS A 332 -32.54 -5.27 -11.76
C LYS A 332 -33.70 -4.36 -11.43
N ALA A 333 -34.47 -4.03 -12.45
CA ALA A 333 -35.70 -3.28 -12.32
C ALA A 333 -36.84 -4.00 -13.03
N THR A 334 -37.98 -4.15 -12.38
CA THR A 334 -39.20 -4.65 -12.99
C THR A 334 -40.06 -3.48 -13.41
N VAL A 335 -40.54 -3.51 -14.65
CA VAL A 335 -41.55 -2.57 -15.14
C VAL A 335 -42.83 -3.30 -15.46
N SER A 336 -43.94 -2.76 -14.96
CA SER A 336 -45.29 -3.21 -15.25
C SER A 336 -46.04 -2.10 -15.98
N TYR A 337 -46.80 -2.45 -17.01
CA TYR A 337 -47.53 -1.50 -17.84
C TYR A 337 -48.63 -2.21 -18.64
N GLU A 338 -49.52 -1.46 -19.27
CA GLU A 338 -50.52 -2.00 -20.19
C GLU A 338 -50.23 -1.58 -21.64
N VAL A 339 -50.44 -2.48 -22.59
CA VAL A 339 -50.22 -2.25 -24.03
C VAL A 339 -51.53 -2.30 -24.80
N ASN A 340 -51.79 -1.34 -25.68
CA ASN A 340 -52.95 -1.41 -26.59
C ASN A 340 -52.66 -2.31 -27.80
N ARG A 341 -53.27 -3.50 -27.82
CA ARG A 341 -53.26 -4.44 -28.96
C ARG A 341 -54.43 -4.25 -29.93
N GLY A 342 -55.40 -3.41 -29.57
CA GLY A 342 -56.53 -3.03 -30.41
C GLY A 342 -56.17 -1.95 -31.43
N ASN A 343 -57.20 -1.41 -32.09
CA ASN A 343 -57.09 -0.18 -32.87
C ASN A 343 -57.57 1.01 -32.02
N GLU A 344 -57.47 2.23 -32.56
CA GLU A 344 -57.85 3.45 -31.83
C GLU A 344 -59.34 3.48 -31.44
N ALA A 345 -60.22 2.96 -32.30
CA ALA A 345 -61.66 2.94 -32.05
C ALA A 345 -62.09 1.86 -31.04
N THR A 346 -61.31 0.78 -30.90
CA THR A 346 -61.58 -0.36 -30.02
C THR A 346 -60.29 -0.77 -29.29
N PRO A 347 -59.85 0.03 -28.31
CA PRO A 347 -58.61 -0.26 -27.59
C PRO A 347 -58.73 -1.56 -26.80
N LYS A 348 -57.69 -2.39 -26.84
CA LYS A 348 -57.56 -3.62 -26.07
C LYS A 348 -56.28 -3.56 -25.25
N TRP A 349 -56.42 -3.20 -23.97
CA TRP A 349 -55.31 -3.04 -23.05
C TRP A 349 -54.97 -4.37 -22.40
N GLU A 350 -53.74 -4.84 -22.59
CA GLU A 350 -53.24 -6.08 -22.01
C GLU A 350 -52.10 -5.79 -21.03
N PRO A 351 -52.07 -6.41 -19.84
CA PRO A 351 -51.00 -6.22 -18.87
C PRO A 351 -49.70 -6.85 -19.38
N HIS A 352 -48.60 -6.17 -19.14
CA HIS A 352 -47.27 -6.65 -19.43
C HIS A 352 -46.32 -6.34 -18.27
N VAL A 353 -45.45 -7.29 -17.97
CA VAL A 353 -44.39 -7.16 -16.97
C VAL A 353 -43.10 -7.65 -17.61
N GLU A 354 -42.04 -6.90 -17.42
CA GLU A 354 -40.72 -7.26 -17.91
C GLU A 354 -39.62 -6.77 -16.98
N VAL A 355 -38.52 -7.51 -16.94
CA VAL A 355 -37.33 -7.16 -16.17
C VAL A 355 -36.35 -6.40 -17.09
N ARG A 356 -35.68 -5.41 -16.52
CA ARG A 356 -34.67 -4.58 -17.15
C ARG A 356 -33.41 -4.54 -16.32
N GLU A 357 -32.28 -4.40 -17.01
CA GLU A 357 -31.00 -4.15 -16.36
C GLU A 357 -30.93 -2.68 -15.92
N ALA A 358 -30.78 -2.44 -14.62
CA ALA A 358 -30.53 -1.12 -14.09
C ALA A 358 -29.02 -0.84 -14.09
N ARG A 359 -28.63 0.36 -14.51
CA ARG A 359 -27.24 0.85 -14.45
C ARG A 359 -27.23 2.25 -13.88
N VAL A 360 -26.11 2.62 -13.28
CA VAL A 360 -25.88 3.98 -12.80
C VAL A 360 -24.66 4.56 -13.49
N SER A 361 -24.79 5.83 -13.88
CA SER A 361 -23.72 6.64 -14.41
C SER A 361 -24.03 8.10 -14.13
N GLY A 362 -23.00 8.93 -14.13
CA GLY A 362 -23.14 10.35 -13.84
C GLY A 362 -21.85 10.96 -13.33
N GLU A 363 -21.94 12.23 -12.97
CA GLU A 363 -20.83 13.01 -12.46
C GLU A 363 -21.24 13.60 -11.10
N ILE A 364 -20.38 13.43 -10.10
CA ILE A 364 -20.46 14.08 -8.80
C ILE A 364 -19.44 15.21 -8.79
N GLN A 365 -19.93 16.41 -8.49
CA GLN A 365 -19.12 17.59 -8.24
C GLN A 365 -19.19 17.96 -6.78
N ILE A 366 -18.10 18.52 -6.25
CA ILE A 366 -18.11 19.09 -4.90
C ILE A 366 -18.28 20.60 -5.03
N VAL A 367 -19.49 21.09 -4.72
CA VAL A 367 -19.84 22.52 -4.79
C VAL A 367 -20.12 23.00 -3.37
N ASP A 368 -19.47 24.08 -2.94
CA ASP A 368 -19.57 24.62 -1.57
C ASP A 368 -19.39 23.55 -0.48
N GLY A 369 -18.46 22.62 -0.71
CA GLY A 369 -18.17 21.51 0.20
C GLY A 369 -19.27 20.46 0.30
N LYS A 370 -20.18 20.36 -0.67
CA LYS A 370 -21.23 19.33 -0.75
C LYS A 370 -21.16 18.55 -2.05
N ALA A 371 -21.37 17.24 -1.98
CA ALA A 371 -21.52 16.42 -3.18
C ALA A 371 -22.84 16.77 -3.88
N THR A 372 -22.76 17.02 -5.19
CA THR A 372 -23.90 17.30 -6.05
C THR A 372 -23.84 16.42 -7.29
N LEU A 373 -24.95 15.75 -7.61
CA LEU A 373 -25.10 15.02 -8.86
C LEU A 373 -25.41 16.00 -9.98
N LYS A 374 -24.58 15.99 -11.02
CA LYS A 374 -24.81 16.79 -12.20
C LYS A 374 -25.94 16.17 -13.02
N ASP A 375 -26.99 16.95 -13.27
CA ASP A 375 -28.04 16.58 -14.20
C ASP A 375 -27.45 16.61 -15.63
N ASN A 376 -27.46 15.45 -16.30
CA ASN A 376 -27.10 15.31 -17.71
C ASN A 376 -28.33 15.41 -18.61
#